data_AF-A0A535L074-F1
#
_entry.id   AF-A0A535L074-F1
#
_cell.length_a   1.000
_cell.length_b   1.000
_cell.length_c   1.000
_cell.angle_alpha   90.00
_cell.angle_beta   90.00
_cell.angle_gamma   90.00
#
_symmetry.space_group_name_H-M   'P 1'
#
loop_
_entity.id
_entity.type
_entity.pdbx_description
1 polymer ?
#
loop_
_entity_poly.entity_id
_entity_poly.type
_entity_poly.pdbx_seq_one_letter_code
_entity_poly.pdbx_strand_id
1 'polypeptide(L)' 'AGDGRNDTSMLAWAGLGVAVEGSPPEVIEAAQRRTIAGPGRGGIEQLAKLLLK' A
#
# COMPACT_ATOMS: atom_id res chain seq x y z
N ALA A 1 1.91 -1.56 -4.09
CA ALA A 1 1.09 -1.69 -2.86
C ALA A 1 1.35 -3.07 -2.25
N GLY A 2 1.10 -3.26 -0.95
CA GLY A 2 1.30 -4.53 -0.26
C GLY A 2 0.39 -4.66 0.97
N ASP A 3 0.20 -5.88 1.43
CA ASP A 3 -0.73 -6.22 2.53
C ASP A 3 -0.13 -7.21 3.54
N GLY A 4 0.93 -7.93 3.14
CA GLY A 4 1.60 -8.94 3.94
C GLY A 4 2.92 -8.49 4.54
N ARG A 5 3.39 -9.22 5.57
CA ARG A 5 4.72 -8.99 6.17
C ARG A 5 5.85 -9.14 5.17
N ASN A 6 5.68 -9.99 4.16
CA ASN A 6 6.62 -10.19 3.07
C ASN A 6 6.77 -8.95 2.16
N ASP A 7 5.84 -8.00 2.22
CA ASP A 7 5.90 -6.79 1.39
C ASP A 7 6.65 -5.63 2.07
N THR A 8 6.94 -5.73 3.37
CA THR A 8 7.56 -4.66 4.18
C THR A 8 8.83 -4.09 3.56
N SER A 9 9.73 -4.95 3.09
CA SER A 9 10.99 -4.54 2.45
C SER A 9 10.77 -3.78 1.15
N MET A 10 9.86 -4.26 0.30
CA MET A 10 9.48 -3.59 -0.95
C MET A 10 8.84 -2.22 -0.67
N LEU A 11 7.91 -2.15 0.30
CA LEU A 11 7.21 -0.92 0.65
C LEU A 11 8.16 0.16 1.18
N ALA A 12 9.10 -0.23 2.04
CA ALA A 12 10.11 0.68 2.58
C ALA A 12 11.05 1.22 1.48
N TRP A 13 11.33 0.41 0.44
CA TRP A 13 12.22 0.78 -0.65
C TRP A 13 11.53 1.63 -1.73
N ALA A 14 10.26 1.40 -2.02
CA ALA A 14 9.60 1.81 -3.28
C ALA A 14 9.49 3.32 -3.56
N GLY A 15 9.97 4.22 -2.69
CA GLY A 15 9.81 5.68 -2.79
C GLY A 15 8.36 6.16 -2.61
N LEU A 16 7.40 5.37 -3.09
CA LEU A 16 5.96 5.45 -2.88
C LEU A 16 5.41 4.07 -2.49
N GLY A 17 5.76 3.61 -1.29
CA GLY A 17 5.10 2.46 -0.66
C GLY A 17 3.67 2.80 -0.23
N VAL A 18 2.73 1.87 -0.45
CA VAL A 18 1.32 2.00 -0.04
C VAL A 18 0.84 0.67 0.51
N ALA A 19 0.34 0.65 1.75
CA ALA A 19 -0.21 -0.53 2.38
C ALA A 19 -1.72 -0.67 2.09
N VAL A 20 -2.27 -1.87 2.22
CA VAL A 20 -3.73 -2.07 2.20
C VAL A 20 -4.31 -1.77 3.58
N GLU A 21 -5.49 -1.13 3.64
CA GLU A 21 -6.23 -0.94 4.90
C GLU A 21 -6.41 -2.27 5.65
N GLY A 22 -6.12 -2.28 6.95
CA GLY A 22 -6.20 -3.49 7.79
C GLY A 22 -4.96 -4.38 7.76
N SER A 23 -3.90 -3.99 7.03
CA SER A 23 -2.61 -4.69 7.08
C SER A 23 -2.00 -4.64 8.50
N PRO A 24 -1.08 -5.57 8.85
CA PRO A 24 -0.35 -5.50 10.12
C PRO A 24 0.32 -4.14 10.34
N PRO A 25 0.42 -3.65 11.60
CA PRO A 25 0.99 -2.33 11.89
C PRO A 25 2.36 -2.10 11.25
N GLU A 26 3.23 -3.11 11.26
CA GLU A 26 4.57 -3.06 10.65
C GLU A 26 4.54 -2.85 9.13
N VAL A 27 3.50 -3.33 8.44
CA VAL A 27 3.29 -3.13 7.00
C VAL A 27 2.81 -1.69 6.73
N ILE A 28 1.92 -1.17 7.57
CA ILE A 28 1.43 0.21 7.49
C ILE A 28 2.59 1.20 7.75
N GLU A 29 3.43 0.93 8.73
CA GLU A 29 4.61 1.75 9.02
C GLU A 29 5.64 1.71 7.89
N ALA A 30 5.89 0.54 7.28
CA ALA A 30 6.77 0.42 6.12
C ALA A 30 6.28 1.26 4.91
N ALA A 31 4.96 1.45 4.78
CA ALA A 31 4.35 2.33 3.78
C ALA A 31 4.25 3.81 4.22
N GLN A 32 4.94 4.21 5.30
CA GLN A 32 4.87 5.57 5.87
C GLN A 32 3.41 6.00 6.13
N ARG A 33 2.59 5.05 6.59
CA ARG A 33 1.17 5.21 6.90
C ARG A 33 0.27 5.58 5.71
N ARG A 34 0.75 5.42 4.47
CA ARG A 34 -0.10 5.55 3.28
C ARG A 34 -0.89 4.26 3.07
N THR A 35 -2.21 4.38 2.98
CA THR A 35 -3.10 3.23 2.79
C THR A 35 -4.02 3.41 1.59
N ILE A 36 -4.45 2.27 1.02
CA ILE A 36 -5.53 2.18 0.03
C ILE A 36 -6.58 1.16 0.49
N ALA A 37 -7.79 1.30 -0.04
CA ALA A 37 -8.87 0.37 0.21
C ALA A 37 -8.51 -1.07 -0.20
N GLY A 38 -9.03 -2.04 0.54
CA GLY A 38 -8.78 -3.46 0.31
C GLY A 38 -9.31 -4.04 -1.00
N PRO A 39 -9.01 -5.32 -1.27
CA PRO A 39 -9.52 -6.05 -2.43
C PRO A 39 -11.05 -5.93 -2.55
N GLY A 40 -11.54 -5.79 -3.79
CA GLY A 40 -12.97 -5.59 -4.07
C GLY A 40 -13.50 -4.17 -3.80
N ARG A 41 -12.66 -3.25 -3.30
CA ARG A 41 -13.04 -1.85 -3.00
C ARG A 41 -12.32 -0.80 -3.86
N GLY A 42 -11.59 -1.25 -4.90
CA GLY A 42 -10.99 -0.37 -5.90
C GLY A 42 -9.73 0.39 -5.48
N GLY A 43 -9.02 -0.03 -4.43
CA GLY A 43 -7.82 0.69 -3.95
C GLY A 43 -6.71 0.85 -4.99
N ILE A 44 -6.44 -0.19 -5.79
CA ILE A 44 -5.44 -0.12 -6.88
C ILE A 44 -5.91 0.81 -8.00
N GLU A 45 -7.20 0.79 -8.35
CA GLU A 45 -7.77 1.68 -9.37
C GLU A 45 -7.64 3.15 -8.97
N GLN A 46 -7.97 3.48 -7.72
CA GLN A 46 -7.81 4.83 -7.17
C GLN A 46 -6.35 5.29 -7.21
N LEU A 47 -5.42 4.41 -6.84
CA LEU A 47 -3.98 4.69 -6.90
C LEU A 47 -3.52 4.90 -8.34
N ALA A 48 -3.96 4.06 -9.28
CA ALA A 48 -3.62 4.18 -10.70
C ALA A 48 -4.12 5.52 -11.27
N LYS A 49 -5.36 5.91 -11.00
CA LYS A 49 -5.94 7.20 -11.41
C LYS A 49 -5.16 8.41 -10.88
N LEU A 50 -4.52 8.28 -9.71
CA LEU A 50 -3.71 9.35 -9.12
C LEU A 50 -2.33 9.48 -9.78
N LEU A 51 -1.72 8.35 -10.17
CA LEU A 51 -0.32 8.29 -10.58
C LEU A 51 -0.12 8.23 -12.09
N LEU A 52 -1.08 7.68 -12.81
CA LEU A 52 -1.02 7.47 -14.25
C LEU A 52 -1.98 8.46 -14.92
N LYS A 53 -1.46 9.28 -15.83
CA LYS A 53 -2.24 10.18 -16.68
C LYS A 53 -2.77 9.44 -17.90
#